data_AF-A0A6A0AJR1-F1
#
_entry.id   AF-A0A6A0AJR1-F1
#
_cell.length_a   1.000
_cell.length_b   1.000
_cell.length_c   1.000
_cell.angle_alpha   90.00
_cell.angle_beta   90.00
_cell.angle_gamma   90.00
#
_symmetry.space_group_name_H-M   'P 1'
#
loop_
_entity.id
_entity.type
_entity.pdbx_description
1 polymer ?
#
loop_
_entity_poly.entity_id
_entity_poly.type
_entity_poly.pdbx_seq_one_letter_code
_entity_poly.pdbx_strand_id
1 'polypeptide(L)'
;MPSLPRPPPRYVGPAALHPAVQAFQQGTLGFAFSGGGFFFPYHLGCVIQLKDMGILDQRTPLAGASCGSIIASCVNAGLDLHALVGELLQFANDCRSGF
;
A
#
# COMPACT_ATOMS: atom_id res chain seq x y z
N MET A 1 16.59 -6.24 -43.46
CA MET A 1 17.25 -5.86 -42.19
C MET A 1 17.53 -7.14 -41.42
N PRO A 2 18.79 -7.60 -41.28
CA PRO A 2 19.11 -8.76 -40.47
C PRO A 2 18.80 -8.44 -39.00
N SER A 3 17.99 -9.27 -38.34
CA SER A 3 17.69 -9.12 -36.92
C SER A 3 18.96 -9.29 -36.09
N LEU A 4 19.28 -8.30 -35.25
CA LEU A 4 20.34 -8.42 -34.26
C LEU A 4 20.11 -9.68 -33.40
N PRO A 5 21.16 -10.47 -33.11
CA PRO A 5 21.03 -11.63 -32.25
C PRO A 5 20.52 -11.18 -30.87
N ARG A 6 19.50 -11.87 -30.37
CA ARG A 6 18.99 -11.65 -29.01
C ARG A 6 20.15 -11.79 -28.03
N PRO A 7 20.35 -10.84 -27.11
CA PRO A 7 21.39 -10.98 -26.10
C PRO A 7 21.14 -12.27 -25.31
N PRO A 8 22.19 -12.98 -24.89
CA PRO A 8 22.03 -14.19 -24.11
C PRO A 8 21.22 -13.87 -22.85
N PRO A 9 20.34 -14.79 -22.40
CA PRO A 9 19.66 -14.61 -21.13
C PRO A 9 20.73 -14.37 -20.06
N ARG A 10 20.63 -13.24 -19.35
CA ARG A 10 21.48 -12.99 -18.18
C ARG A 10 21.24 -14.16 -17.23
N TYR A 11 22.26 -14.99 -17.02
CA TYR A 11 22.24 -16.00 -15.99
C TYR A 11 22.18 -15.29 -14.64
N VAL A 12 20.98 -15.19 -14.08
CA VAL A 12 20.78 -14.82 -12.68
C VAL A 12 20.92 -16.13 -11.93
N GLY A 13 21.81 -16.20 -10.93
CA GLY A 13 21.90 -17.35 -10.02
C GLY A 13 20.54 -17.61 -9.31
N PRO A 14 20.47 -18.47 -8.26
CA PRO A 14 19.23 -18.61 -7.50
C PRO A 14 18.76 -17.20 -7.12
N ALA A 15 17.64 -16.76 -7.69
CA ALA A 15 17.28 -15.35 -7.72
C ALA A 15 17.21 -14.87 -6.28
N ALA A 16 18.12 -13.97 -5.90
CA ALA A 16 18.11 -13.39 -4.57
C ALA A 16 16.70 -12.85 -4.33
N LEU A 17 16.08 -13.25 -3.21
CA LEU A 17 14.73 -12.83 -2.85
C LEU A 17 14.62 -11.31 -2.97
N HIS A 18 13.48 -10.81 -3.45
CA HIS A 18 13.27 -9.37 -3.53
C HIS A 18 13.49 -8.72 -2.15
N PRO A 19 14.13 -7.54 -2.03
CA PRO A 19 14.42 -6.92 -0.73
C PRO A 19 13.21 -6.79 0.20
N ALA A 20 12.01 -6.52 -0.36
CA ALA A 20 10.78 -6.47 0.43
C ALA A 20 10.41 -7.82 1.07
N VAL A 21 10.65 -8.94 0.37
CA VAL A 21 10.40 -10.29 0.92
C VAL A 21 11.39 -10.58 2.05
N GLN A 22 12.65 -10.18 1.88
CA GLN A 22 13.66 -10.32 2.93
C GLN A 22 13.30 -9.49 4.17
N ALA A 23 12.88 -8.23 3.98
CA ALA A 23 12.45 -7.36 5.07
C ALA A 23 11.21 -7.89 5.80
N PHE A 24 10.25 -8.49 5.07
CA PHE A 24 9.10 -9.15 5.67
C PHE A 24 9.53 -10.32 6.57
N GLN A 25 10.40 -11.20 6.05
CA GLN A 25 10.93 -12.35 6.81
C GLN A 25 11.74 -11.93 8.05
N GLN A 26 12.37 -10.76 8.01
CA GLN A 26 13.17 -10.21 9.10
C GLN A 26 12.37 -9.35 10.09
N GLY A 27 11.08 -9.09 9.84
CA GLY A 27 10.27 -8.20 10.67
C GLY A 27 10.68 -6.73 10.59
N THR A 28 11.36 -6.33 9.52
CA THR A 28 11.85 -4.95 9.30
C THR A 28 11.12 -4.23 8.16
N LEU A 29 10.11 -4.88 7.57
CA LEU A 29 9.30 -4.29 6.50
C LEU A 29 8.53 -3.07 7.02
N GLY A 30 8.56 -1.98 6.25
CA GLY A 30 7.74 -0.81 6.49
C GLY A 30 7.07 -0.33 5.20
N PHE A 31 5.97 0.41 5.36
CA PHE A 31 5.20 0.96 4.26
C PHE A 31 5.13 2.49 4.34
N ALA A 32 5.11 3.14 3.18
CA ALA A 32 4.86 4.57 3.08
C ALA A 32 3.86 4.84 1.95
N PHE A 33 2.77 5.53 2.25
CA PHE A 33 1.81 5.99 1.25
C PHE A 33 2.07 7.46 0.91
N SER A 34 2.34 7.75 -0.37
CA SER A 34 2.55 9.11 -0.83
C SER A 34 1.26 9.94 -0.78
N GLY A 35 1.40 11.25 -1.00
CA GLY A 35 0.24 12.08 -1.33
C GLY A 35 -0.33 11.76 -2.71
N GLY A 36 -1.60 12.08 -2.92
CA GLY A 36 -2.31 11.83 -4.18
C GLY A 36 -3.72 12.40 -4.24
N GLY A 37 -4.08 13.34 -3.35
CA GLY A 37 -5.42 13.93 -3.28
C GLY A 37 -6.50 12.86 -3.16
N PHE A 38 -7.29 12.69 -4.23
CA PHE A 38 -8.39 11.73 -4.32
C PHE A 38 -7.97 10.26 -4.45
N PHE A 39 -6.68 9.94 -4.38
CA PHE A 39 -6.18 8.55 -4.29
C PHE A 39 -6.39 7.89 -2.91
N PHE A 40 -7.00 8.59 -1.95
CA PHE A 40 -7.33 8.04 -0.64
C PHE A 40 -8.09 6.68 -0.69
N PRO A 41 -9.14 6.47 -1.51
CA PRO A 41 -9.84 5.19 -1.60
C PRO A 41 -8.93 4.04 -2.02
N TYR A 42 -7.98 4.31 -2.93
CA TYR A 42 -7.01 3.32 -3.39
C TYR A 42 -6.04 2.94 -2.27
N HIS A 43 -5.47 3.91 -1.56
CA HIS A 43 -4.60 3.64 -0.42
C HIS A 43 -5.33 2.90 0.71
N LEU A 44 -6.61 3.23 0.95
CA LEU A 44 -7.47 2.51 1.90
C LEU A 44 -7.62 1.03 1.53
N GLY A 45 -7.94 0.74 0.27
CA GLY A 45 -8.04 -0.65 -0.21
C GLY A 45 -6.72 -1.41 -0.10
N CYS A 46 -5.59 -0.79 -0.47
CA CYS A 46 -4.27 -1.40 -0.33
C CYS A 46 -3.96 -1.76 1.13
N VAL A 47 -4.21 -0.86 2.07
CA VAL A 47 -3.86 -1.08 3.48
C VAL A 47 -4.76 -2.12 4.13
N ILE A 48 -6.05 -2.19 3.76
CA ILE A 48 -6.97 -3.26 4.19
C ILE A 48 -6.41 -4.61 3.74
N GLN A 49 -6.12 -4.76 2.44
CA GLN A 49 -5.61 -6.02 1.90
C GLN A 49 -4.29 -6.43 2.55
N LEU A 50 -3.38 -5.48 2.81
CA LEU A 50 -2.12 -5.76 3.51
C LEU A 50 -2.33 -6.24 4.95
N LYS A 51 -3.32 -5.70 5.67
CA LYS A 51 -3.70 -6.17 7.01
C LYS A 51 -4.34 -7.55 6.96
N ASP A 52 -5.25 -7.79 6.02
CA ASP A 52 -5.95 -9.07 5.87
C ASP A 52 -4.99 -10.21 5.52
N MET A 53 -3.93 -9.92 4.76
CA MET A 53 -2.87 -10.87 4.45
C MET A 53 -1.87 -11.07 5.60
N GLY A 54 -1.98 -10.33 6.70
CA GLY A 54 -1.03 -10.36 7.82
C GLY A 54 0.36 -9.80 7.47
N ILE A 55 0.48 -9.05 6.37
CA ILE A 55 1.74 -8.40 5.96
C ILE A 55 1.93 -7.10 6.73
N LEU A 56 0.83 -6.43 7.07
CA LEU A 56 0.81 -5.23 7.89
C LEU A 56 0.08 -5.52 9.21
N ASP A 57 0.75 -5.24 10.32
CA ASP A 57 0.20 -5.35 11.66
C ASP A 57 0.52 -4.09 12.49
N GLN A 58 0.20 -4.10 13.79
CA GLN A 58 0.45 -2.99 14.72
C GLN A 58 1.94 -2.69 14.95
N ARG A 59 2.85 -3.59 14.56
CA ARG A 59 4.31 -3.43 14.75
C ARG A 59 4.99 -2.93 13.47
N THR A 60 4.32 -3.07 12.33
CA THR A 60 4.80 -2.67 11.02
C THR A 60 4.89 -1.15 10.93
N PRO A 61 6.09 -0.55 10.73
CA PRO A 61 6.21 0.88 10.55
C PRO A 61 5.39 1.36 9.35
N LEU A 62 4.49 2.32 9.58
CA LEU A 62 3.66 2.90 8.56
C LEU A 62 3.76 4.43 8.59
N ALA A 63 4.13 5.02 7.46
CA ALA A 63 4.22 6.45 7.26
C ALA A 63 3.35 6.92 6.09
N GLY A 64 3.13 8.22 5.98
CA GLY A 64 2.51 8.78 4.79
C GLY A 64 2.54 10.31 4.72
N ALA A 65 2.13 10.84 3.58
CA ALA A 65 2.02 12.27 3.34
C ALA A 65 0.66 12.62 2.71
N SER A 66 0.07 13.77 3.04
CA SER A 66 -1.24 14.22 2.54
C SER A 66 -2.34 13.15 2.75
N CYS A 67 -3.00 12.64 1.71
CA CYS A 67 -3.98 11.56 1.89
C CYS A 67 -3.35 10.28 2.49
N GLY A 68 -2.08 9.99 2.17
CA GLY A 68 -1.34 8.89 2.79
C GLY A 68 -1.11 9.08 4.29
N SER A 69 -0.95 10.32 4.80
CA SER A 69 -0.83 10.54 6.25
C SER A 69 -2.14 10.33 6.99
N ILE A 70 -3.28 10.55 6.34
CA ILE A 70 -4.59 10.21 6.91
C ILE A 70 -4.67 8.69 7.09
N ILE A 71 -4.31 7.91 6.06
CA ILE A 71 -4.26 6.44 6.14
C ILE A 71 -3.34 5.97 7.26
N ALA A 72 -2.10 6.48 7.31
CA ALA A 72 -1.15 6.13 8.36
C ALA A 72 -1.68 6.46 9.76
N SER A 73 -2.35 7.61 9.92
CA SER A 73 -2.96 8.01 11.18
C SER A 73 -4.11 7.09 11.59
N CYS A 74 -5.01 6.74 10.66
CA CYS A 74 -6.14 5.84 10.94
C CYS A 74 -5.65 4.46 11.40
N VAL A 75 -4.63 3.92 10.74
CA VAL A 75 -4.04 2.62 11.10
C VAL A 75 -3.37 2.66 12.47
N ASN A 76 -2.53 3.67 12.71
CA ASN A 76 -1.81 3.84 13.98
C ASN A 76 -2.75 4.14 15.15
N ALA A 77 -3.91 4.77 14.89
CA ALA A 77 -4.96 4.99 15.86
C ALA A 77 -5.81 3.74 16.14
N GLY A 78 -5.59 2.64 15.41
CA GLY A 78 -6.33 1.39 15.59
C GLY A 78 -7.77 1.44 15.11
N LEU A 79 -8.10 2.33 14.15
CA LEU A 79 -9.45 2.39 13.58
C LEU A 79 -9.77 1.12 12.78
N ASP A 80 -11.06 0.78 12.75
CA ASP A 80 -11.59 -0.21 11.82
C ASP A 80 -11.59 0.36 10.40
N LEU A 81 -10.72 -0.18 9.56
CA LEU A 81 -10.55 0.29 8.19
C LEU A 81 -11.71 -0.13 7.27
N HIS A 82 -12.43 -1.21 7.60
CA HIS A 82 -13.63 -1.58 6.84
C HIS A 82 -14.78 -0.60 7.15
N ALA A 83 -14.93 -0.19 8.41
CA ALA A 83 -15.86 0.86 8.77
C ALA A 83 -15.51 2.20 8.07
N LEU A 84 -14.21 2.52 7.96
CA LEU A 84 -13.74 3.71 7.26
C LEU A 84 -14.11 3.73 5.76
N VAL A 85 -14.29 2.58 5.12
CA VAL A 85 -14.82 2.51 3.74
C VAL A 85 -16.26 3.03 3.71
N GLY A 86 -17.08 2.70 4.70
CA GLY A 86 -18.45 3.21 4.81
C GLY A 86 -18.47 4.73 4.96
N GLU A 87 -17.65 5.28 5.84
CA GLU A 87 -17.51 6.73 6.04
C GLU A 87 -17.03 7.44 4.78
N LEU A 88 -16.09 6.85 4.04
CA LEU A 88 -15.62 7.38 2.76
C LEU A 88 -16.71 7.42 1.70
N LEU A 89 -17.54 6.37 1.62
CA LEU A 89 -18.68 6.33 0.68
C LEU A 89 -19.74 7.35 1.07
N GLN A 90 -20.02 7.52 2.37
CA GLN A 90 -20.92 8.55 2.86
C GLN A 90 -20.40 9.95 2.50
N PHE A 91 -19.12 10.22 2.76
CA PHE A 91 -18.47 11.48 2.39
C PHE A 91 -18.57 11.77 0.88
N ALA A 92 -18.39 10.76 0.04
CA ALA A 92 -18.55 10.90 -1.40
C ALA A 92 -20.00 11.20 -1.81
N ASN A 93 -20.98 10.67 -1.07
CA ASN A 93 -22.39 10.98 -1.27
C ASN A 93 -22.70 12.42 -0.85
N ASP A 94 -22.20 12.88 0.30
CA ASP A 94 -22.41 14.25 0.79
C ASP A 94 -21.85 15.30 -0.19
N CYS A 95 -20.67 15.01 -0.76
CA CYS A 95 -20.07 15.83 -1.80
C CYS A 95 -20.92 15.88 -3.08
N ARG A 96 -21.68 14.82 -3.38
CA ARG A 96 -22.57 14.74 -4.54
C ARG A 96 -23.92 15.41 -4.30
N SER A 97 -24.45 15.35 -3.08
CA SER A 97 -25.70 16.02 -2.70
C SER A 97 -25.53 17.53 -2.53
N GLY A 98 -24.29 18.01 -2.36
CA GLY A 98 -24.01 19.42 -2.09
C GLY A 98 -24.26 19.78 -0.63
N PHE A 99 -24.08 18.80 0.28
CA PHE A 99 -24.56 18.72 1.66
C PHE A 99 -26.06 18.41 1.71
#